data_AF-A0A946S7G4-F1
#
_entry.id   AF-A0A946S7G4-F1
#
_cell.length_a   1.000
_cell.length_b   1.000
_cell.length_c   1.000
_cell.angle_alpha   90.00
_cell.angle_beta   90.00
_cell.angle_gamma   90.00
#
_symmetry.space_group_name_H-M   'P 1'
#
loop_
_entity.id
_entity.type
_entity.pdbx_description
1 polymer ?
#
loop_
_entity_poly.entity_id
_entity_poly.type
_entity_poly.pdbx_seq_one_letter_code
_entity_poly.pdbx_strand_id
1 'polypeptide(L)'
;MNDLLNPTWINIGNKKVFSVKHRVRYSDTDRMDMVYHGSYVPMLEAARVDTLREIGWVYSEMEKKGILLPVIDLNLKYKKSARYDQILSIESHVLTPPTSKLIFVFKIKHEDELLVDAQVTLAFVNASTGLPQRAPDGLCEDLEKNGLIHSC
;
A
#
# COMPACT_ATOMS: atom_id res chain seq x y z
N MET A 1 -25.53 -2.86 -5.84
CA MET A 1 -24.47 -2.01 -6.42
C MET A 1 -23.17 -2.52 -5.80
N ASN A 2 -22.19 -2.95 -6.61
CA ASN A 2 -21.14 -3.93 -6.29
C ASN A 2 -20.36 -3.70 -4.97
N ASP A 3 -20.64 -4.52 -3.96
CA ASP A 3 -19.79 -4.68 -2.76
C ASP A 3 -18.39 -5.26 -3.08
N LEU A 4 -18.20 -5.82 -4.28
CA LEU A 4 -16.99 -6.56 -4.67
C LEU A 4 -15.73 -5.69 -4.88
N LEU A 5 -15.86 -4.36 -4.88
CA LEU A 5 -14.73 -3.44 -5.07
C LEU A 5 -14.42 -2.59 -3.83
N ASN A 6 -15.24 -2.70 -2.78
CA ASN A 6 -14.99 -1.92 -1.57
C ASN A 6 -13.74 -2.47 -0.86
N PRO A 7 -12.86 -1.58 -0.37
CA PRO A 7 -11.80 -1.99 0.53
C PRO A 7 -12.36 -2.72 1.74
N THR A 8 -11.65 -3.72 2.22
CA THR A 8 -12.10 -4.52 3.37
C THR A 8 -10.93 -4.97 4.23
N TRP A 9 -11.19 -5.10 5.52
CA TRP A 9 -10.33 -5.81 6.44
C TRP A 9 -10.47 -7.32 6.24
N ILE A 10 -9.35 -8.02 6.19
CA ILE A 10 -9.27 -9.49 6.12
C ILE A 10 -8.33 -10.01 7.20
N ASN A 11 -8.58 -11.25 7.64
CA ASN A 11 -7.70 -11.94 8.60
C ASN A 11 -6.87 -12.99 7.86
N ILE A 12 -5.56 -12.91 8.00
CA ILE A 12 -4.61 -13.90 7.45
C ILE A 12 -3.88 -14.54 8.63
N GLY A 13 -4.36 -15.72 9.05
CA GLY A 13 -3.96 -16.32 10.32
C GLY A 13 -4.32 -15.40 11.49
N ASN A 14 -3.32 -14.97 12.26
CA ASN A 14 -3.49 -14.04 13.38
C ASN A 14 -3.24 -12.56 12.99
N LYS A 15 -2.99 -12.27 11.70
CA LYS A 15 -2.67 -10.93 11.21
C LYS A 15 -3.92 -10.28 10.60
N LYS A 16 -4.14 -8.99 10.89
CA LYS A 16 -5.24 -8.22 10.29
C LYS A 16 -4.67 -7.39 9.14
N VAL A 17 -5.25 -7.49 7.95
CA VAL A 17 -4.71 -6.87 6.74
C VAL A 17 -5.80 -6.08 6.05
N PHE A 18 -5.47 -4.90 5.54
CA PHE A 18 -6.39 -4.12 4.71
C PHE A 18 -6.17 -4.48 3.25
N SER A 19 -7.26 -4.81 2.56
CA SER A 19 -7.25 -5.24 1.16
C SER A 19 -8.03 -4.26 0.30
N VAL A 20 -7.36 -3.67 -0.68
CA VAL A 20 -7.97 -2.83 -1.71
C VAL A 20 -8.13 -3.62 -3.00
N LYS A 21 -9.23 -3.42 -3.71
CA LYS A 21 -9.51 -4.10 -4.97
C LYS A 21 -9.19 -3.20 -6.15
N HIS A 22 -8.51 -3.74 -7.15
CA HIS A 22 -8.24 -3.05 -8.42
C HIS A 22 -8.66 -3.93 -9.59
N ARG A 23 -9.59 -3.45 -10.41
CA ARG A 23 -9.89 -4.09 -11.70
C ARG A 23 -8.84 -3.66 -12.70
N VAL A 24 -8.12 -4.62 -13.27
CA VAL A 24 -7.11 -4.38 -14.31
C VAL A 24 -7.77 -3.68 -15.49
N ARG A 25 -7.29 -2.47 -15.78
CA ARG A 25 -7.75 -1.62 -16.86
C ARG A 25 -6.94 -1.91 -18.10
N TYR A 26 -7.49 -1.56 -19.27
CA TYR A 26 -6.74 -1.67 -20.52
C TYR A 26 -5.44 -0.85 -20.48
N SER A 27 -5.47 0.32 -19.86
CA SER A 27 -4.31 1.18 -19.62
C SER A 27 -3.22 0.56 -18.75
N ASP A 28 -3.55 -0.47 -17.96
CA ASP A 28 -2.58 -1.12 -17.10
C ASP A 28 -1.76 -2.16 -17.88
N THR A 29 -2.22 -2.56 -19.07
CA THR A 29 -1.65 -3.64 -19.88
C THR A 29 -0.68 -3.14 -20.94
N ASP A 30 0.19 -4.02 -21.43
CA ASP A 30 1.07 -3.76 -22.57
C ASP A 30 0.86 -4.77 -23.71
N ARG A 31 1.70 -4.66 -24.75
CA ARG A 31 1.63 -5.46 -25.97
C ARG A 31 1.90 -6.96 -25.74
N MET A 32 2.32 -7.37 -24.54
CA MET A 32 2.54 -8.77 -24.17
C MET A 32 1.27 -9.44 -23.59
N ASP A 33 0.11 -8.77 -23.67
CA ASP A 33 -1.18 -9.29 -23.20
C ASP A 33 -1.19 -9.55 -21.67
N MET A 34 -0.55 -8.64 -20.94
CA MET A 34 -0.39 -8.70 -19.49
C MET A 34 -0.26 -7.31 -18.90
N VAL A 35 -0.41 -7.19 -17.58
CA VAL A 35 -0.17 -5.93 -16.87
C VAL A 35 1.29 -5.53 -17.00
N TYR A 36 1.53 -4.32 -17.51
CA TYR A 36 2.84 -3.70 -17.61
C TYR A 36 3.48 -3.59 -16.22
N HIS A 37 4.75 -3.95 -16.10
CA HIS A 37 5.44 -4.01 -14.81
C HIS A 37 5.38 -2.68 -14.02
N GLY A 38 5.41 -1.52 -14.71
CA GLY A 38 5.27 -0.21 -14.06
C GLY A 38 3.86 0.10 -13.54
N SER A 39 2.82 -0.53 -14.09
CA SER A 39 1.43 -0.28 -13.72
C SER A 39 1.09 -0.75 -12.31
N TYR A 40 1.91 -1.61 -11.71
CA TYR A 40 1.73 -2.02 -10.32
C TYR A 40 2.04 -0.89 -9.33
N VAL A 41 2.92 0.07 -9.66
CA VAL A 41 3.33 1.13 -8.73
C VAL A 41 2.15 2.04 -8.33
N PRO A 42 1.34 2.57 -9.27
CA PRO A 42 0.12 3.30 -8.91
C PRO A 42 -0.88 2.48 -8.08
N MET A 43 -0.96 1.16 -8.30
CA MET A 43 -1.83 0.29 -7.51
C MET A 43 -1.37 0.19 -6.05
N LEU A 44 -0.05 0.06 -5.81
CA LEU A 44 0.54 0.06 -4.47
C LEU A 44 0.32 1.39 -3.76
N GLU A 45 0.46 2.51 -4.47
CA GLU A 45 0.20 3.84 -3.93
C GLU A 45 -1.26 3.98 -3.50
N ALA A 46 -2.21 3.64 -4.37
CA ALA A 46 -3.62 3.73 -4.07
C ALA A 46 -3.96 2.90 -2.82
N ALA A 47 -3.49 1.65 -2.77
CA ALA A 47 -3.72 0.79 -1.61
C ALA A 47 -3.12 1.37 -0.32
N ARG A 48 -1.89 1.89 -0.37
CA ARG A 48 -1.24 2.56 0.77
C ARG A 48 -2.05 3.75 1.29
N VAL A 49 -2.48 4.62 0.37
CA VAL A 49 -3.22 5.84 0.71
C VAL A 49 -4.57 5.50 1.31
N ASP A 50 -5.26 4.51 0.77
CA ASP A 50 -6.55 4.05 1.30
C ASP A 50 -6.39 3.38 2.67
N THR A 51 -5.35 2.56 2.88
CA THR A 51 -5.04 1.97 4.20
C THR A 51 -4.82 3.04 5.26
N LEU A 52 -4.04 4.07 4.95
CA LEU A 52 -3.81 5.18 5.89
C LEU A 52 -5.10 5.97 6.14
N ARG A 53 -5.89 6.25 5.09
CA ARG A 53 -7.18 6.94 5.21
C ARG A 53 -8.15 6.19 6.12
N GLU A 54 -8.24 4.86 5.99
CA GLU A 54 -9.13 4.00 6.78
C GLU A 54 -8.85 4.13 8.28
N ILE A 55 -7.58 4.31 8.67
CA ILE A 55 -7.18 4.48 10.07
C ILE A 55 -7.11 5.95 10.50
N GLY A 56 -7.67 6.88 9.72
CA GLY A 56 -7.74 8.32 10.05
C GLY A 56 -6.57 9.18 9.57
N TRP A 57 -5.58 8.60 8.88
CA TRP A 57 -4.38 9.27 8.38
C TRP A 57 -4.54 9.68 6.91
N VAL A 58 -5.28 10.77 6.67
CA VAL A 58 -5.51 11.29 5.31
C VAL A 58 -4.25 11.98 4.78
N TYR A 59 -3.78 11.55 3.61
CA TYR A 59 -2.53 12.03 3.01
C TYR A 59 -2.48 13.56 2.82
N SER A 60 -3.56 14.16 2.28
CA SER A 60 -3.64 15.61 2.09
C SER A 60 -3.57 16.40 3.40
N GLU A 61 -4.03 15.82 4.51
CA GLU A 61 -3.97 16.48 5.83
C GLU A 61 -2.57 16.37 6.44
N MET A 62 -1.84 15.28 6.17
CA MET A 62 -0.43 15.19 6.54
C MET A 62 0.41 16.23 5.79
N GLU A 63 0.17 16.41 4.49
CA GLU A 63 0.87 17.41 3.68
C GLU A 63 0.58 18.84 4.17
N LYS A 64 -0.67 19.16 4.47
CA LYS A 64 -1.06 20.47 5.06
C LYS A 64 -0.38 20.72 6.41
N LYS A 65 -0.09 19.67 7.18
CA LYS A 65 0.68 19.73 8.43
C LYS A 65 2.20 19.80 8.21
N GLY A 66 2.66 19.90 6.96
CA GLY A 66 4.06 20.01 6.60
C GLY A 66 4.81 18.68 6.64
N ILE A 67 4.12 17.56 6.45
CA ILE A 67 4.69 16.21 6.50
C ILE A 67 4.62 15.60 5.09
N LEU A 68 5.78 15.36 4.50
CA LEU A 68 5.93 14.70 3.21
C LEU A 68 6.41 13.26 3.40
N LEU A 69 6.03 12.40 2.45
CA LEU A 69 6.35 10.98 2.43
C LEU A 69 6.93 10.56 1.07
N PRO A 70 8.09 11.09 0.65
CA PRO A 70 8.72 10.61 -0.58
C PRO A 70 9.07 9.11 -0.48
N VAL A 71 8.84 8.38 -1.57
CA VAL A 71 9.31 7.00 -1.73
C VAL A 71 10.82 7.03 -1.92
N ILE A 72 11.55 6.34 -1.05
CA ILE A 72 13.02 6.26 -1.08
C ILE A 72 13.55 4.87 -1.46
N ASP A 73 12.69 3.84 -1.42
CA ASP A 73 13.00 2.48 -1.86
C ASP A 73 11.70 1.79 -2.33
N LEU A 74 11.80 1.03 -3.42
CA LEU A 74 10.72 0.24 -3.99
C LEU A 74 11.28 -1.12 -4.42
N ASN A 75 10.72 -2.19 -3.86
CA ASN A 75 11.02 -3.57 -4.26
C ASN A 75 9.76 -4.24 -4.82
N LEU A 76 9.85 -4.86 -5.99
CA LEU A 76 8.78 -5.60 -6.65
C LEU A 76 9.31 -6.94 -7.12
N LYS A 77 8.63 -8.03 -6.75
CA LYS A 77 8.91 -9.39 -7.20
C LYS A 77 7.70 -9.93 -7.95
N TYR A 78 7.79 -9.96 -9.27
CA TYR A 78 6.76 -10.52 -10.14
C TYR A 78 6.86 -12.05 -10.16
N LYS A 79 5.82 -12.72 -9.67
CA LYS A 79 5.73 -14.18 -9.58
C LYS A 79 4.92 -14.75 -10.75
N LYS A 80 3.80 -14.09 -11.07
CA LYS A 80 2.86 -14.47 -12.12
C LYS A 80 2.21 -13.22 -12.73
N SER A 81 1.60 -13.40 -13.89
CA SER A 81 1.09 -12.30 -14.71
C SER A 81 -0.39 -12.06 -14.47
N ALA A 82 -0.76 -10.80 -14.18
CA ALA A 82 -2.15 -10.36 -14.26
C ALA A 82 -2.53 -10.03 -15.71
N ARG A 83 -3.82 -10.17 -16.04
CA ARG A 83 -4.41 -9.93 -17.36
C ARG A 83 -5.56 -8.93 -17.28
N TYR A 84 -5.94 -8.39 -18.44
CA TYR A 84 -7.06 -7.47 -18.57
C TYR A 84 -8.34 -8.01 -17.90
N ASP A 85 -9.10 -7.10 -17.28
CA ASP A 85 -10.39 -7.34 -16.62
C ASP A 85 -10.37 -8.21 -15.35
N GLN A 86 -9.22 -8.78 -14.97
CA GLN A 86 -9.05 -9.44 -13.68
C GLN A 86 -9.25 -8.47 -12.51
N ILE A 87 -9.82 -8.97 -11.42
CA ILE A 87 -9.91 -8.23 -10.15
C ILE A 87 -8.76 -8.66 -9.25
N LEU A 88 -7.85 -7.73 -8.98
CA LEU A 88 -6.73 -7.94 -8.09
C LEU A 88 -7.10 -7.51 -6.66
N SER A 89 -6.69 -8.28 -5.66
CA SER A 89 -6.60 -7.82 -4.28
C SER A 89 -5.18 -7.38 -3.97
N ILE A 90 -5.06 -6.17 -3.45
CA ILE A 90 -3.82 -5.56 -2.98
C ILE A 90 -3.90 -5.52 -1.47
N GLU A 91 -3.32 -6.52 -0.84
CA GLU A 91 -3.22 -6.65 0.61
C GLU A 91 -2.03 -5.82 1.10
N SER A 92 -2.20 -5.03 2.15
CA SER A 92 -1.15 -4.14 2.65
C SER A 92 -1.03 -4.14 4.18
N HIS A 93 0.21 -4.09 4.66
CA HIS A 93 0.53 -3.93 6.09
C HIS A 93 1.85 -3.17 6.27
N VAL A 94 2.15 -2.79 7.51
CA VAL A 94 3.41 -2.12 7.88
C VAL A 94 4.36 -3.13 8.51
N LEU A 95 5.62 -3.14 8.07
CA LEU A 95 6.61 -4.14 8.49
C LEU A 95 7.04 -3.98 9.95
N THR A 96 7.30 -2.73 10.37
CA THR A 96 7.77 -2.39 11.71
C THR A 96 7.20 -1.05 12.16
N PRO A 97 7.10 -0.79 13.49
CA PRO A 97 6.78 0.53 14.01
C PRO A 97 7.56 1.65 13.32
N PRO A 98 6.88 2.67 12.75
CA PRO A 98 7.55 3.72 12.01
C PRO A 98 8.41 4.58 12.94
N THR A 99 9.60 4.95 12.46
CA THR A 99 10.50 5.88 13.16
C THR A 99 10.74 7.12 12.31
N SER A 100 11.81 7.19 11.51
CA SER A 100 11.97 8.20 10.45
C SER A 100 11.53 7.70 9.08
N LYS A 101 11.11 6.43 9.02
CA LYS A 101 10.65 5.75 7.80
C LYS A 101 9.37 4.98 8.09
N LEU A 102 8.56 4.82 7.05
CA LEU A 102 7.38 3.98 7.01
C LEU A 102 7.57 2.93 5.92
N ILE A 103 7.50 1.66 6.29
CA ILE A 103 7.75 0.53 5.37
C ILE A 103 6.44 -0.22 5.20
N PHE A 104 5.83 -0.09 4.02
CA PHE A 104 4.68 -0.89 3.62
C PHE A 104 5.12 -2.15 2.89
N VAL A 105 4.45 -3.25 3.20
CA VAL A 105 4.59 -4.54 2.51
C VAL A 105 3.26 -4.87 1.87
N PHE A 106 3.31 -5.35 0.63
CA PHE A 106 2.15 -5.65 -0.17
C PHE A 106 2.20 -7.06 -0.76
N LYS A 107 1.01 -7.64 -0.90
CA LYS A 107 0.76 -8.82 -1.71
C LYS A 107 -0.34 -8.50 -2.70
N ILE A 108 -0.06 -8.68 -3.99
CA ILE A 108 -1.04 -8.55 -5.05
C ILE A 108 -1.44 -9.95 -5.49
N LYS A 109 -2.73 -10.26 -5.38
CA LYS A 109 -3.29 -11.56 -5.71
C LYS A 109 -4.42 -11.43 -6.73
N HIS A 110 -4.60 -12.48 -7.53
CA HIS A 110 -5.85 -12.73 -8.24
C HIS A 110 -6.47 -13.98 -7.62
N GLU A 111 -7.67 -13.83 -7.05
CA GLU A 111 -8.25 -14.86 -6.17
C GLU A 111 -7.25 -15.25 -5.06
N ASP A 112 -6.87 -16.52 -4.96
CA ASP A 112 -5.90 -17.01 -3.98
C ASP A 112 -4.45 -17.04 -4.50
N GLU A 113 -4.24 -16.72 -5.77
CA GLU A 113 -2.93 -16.81 -6.40
C GLU A 113 -2.12 -15.54 -6.18
N LEU A 114 -0.93 -15.69 -5.58
CA LEU A 114 0.03 -14.60 -5.41
C LEU A 114 0.72 -14.27 -6.75
N LEU A 115 0.51 -13.03 -7.21
CA LEU A 115 1.09 -12.52 -8.44
C LEU A 115 2.33 -11.67 -8.20
N VAL A 116 2.30 -10.81 -7.19
CA VAL A 116 3.39 -9.88 -6.88
C VAL A 116 3.58 -9.77 -5.37
N ASP A 117 4.82 -9.92 -4.89
CA ASP A 117 5.23 -9.44 -3.56
C ASP A 117 5.92 -8.08 -3.75
N ALA A 118 5.58 -7.09 -2.93
CA ALA A 118 6.18 -5.76 -3.02
C ALA A 118 6.46 -5.14 -1.64
N GLN A 119 7.39 -4.20 -1.62
CA GLN A 119 7.70 -3.36 -0.46
C GLN A 119 7.95 -1.93 -0.92
N VAL A 120 7.41 -0.96 -0.19
CA VAL A 120 7.63 0.47 -0.42
C VAL A 120 8.14 1.10 0.87
N THR A 121 9.28 1.77 0.81
CA THR A 121 9.81 2.54 1.94
C THR A 121 9.64 4.02 1.68
N LEU A 122 8.99 4.71 2.60
CA LEU A 122 8.80 6.15 2.60
C LEU A 122 9.64 6.78 3.72
N ALA A 123 10.21 7.95 3.47
CA ALA A 123 10.84 8.77 4.51
C ALA A 123 9.87 9.85 5.00
N PHE A 124 9.79 10.10 6.30
CA PHE A 124 9.11 11.30 6.78
C PHE A 124 10.01 12.50 6.57
N VAL A 125 9.54 13.49 5.81
CA VAL A 125 10.29 14.71 5.47
C VAL A 125 9.48 15.93 5.88
N ASN A 126 10.14 16.93 6.47
CA ASN A 126 9.52 18.20 6.80
C ASN A 126 9.41 19.05 5.53
N ALA A 127 8.19 19.50 5.19
CA ALA A 127 7.91 20.19 3.94
C ALA A 127 8.61 21.55 3.82
N SER A 128 8.86 22.25 4.93
CA SER A 128 9.49 23.57 4.89
C SER A 128 11.02 23.49 4.81
N THR A 129 11.62 22.47 5.42
CA THR A 129 13.09 22.31 5.44
C THR A 129 13.63 21.34 4.40
N GLY A 130 12.79 20.42 3.90
CA GLY A 130 13.20 19.31 3.04
C GLY A 130 14.02 18.24 3.77
N LEU A 131 14.15 18.33 5.10
CA LEU A 131 14.97 17.42 5.90
C LEU A 131 14.15 16.26 6.48
N PRO A 132 14.78 15.09 6.74
CA PRO A 132 14.12 13.99 7.44
C PRO A 132 13.60 14.41 8.82
N GLN A 133 12.43 13.90 9.19
CA GLN A 133 11.82 14.06 10.52
C GLN A 133 11.37 12.70 11.09
N ARG A 134 10.91 12.70 12.34
CA ARG A 134 10.26 11.54 12.95
C ARG A 134 8.85 11.37 12.38
N ALA A 135 8.31 10.17 12.50
CA ALA A 135 6.91 9.88 12.27
C ALA A 135 6.03 10.81 13.14
N PRO A 136 4.87 11.23 12.63
CA PRO A 136 3.94 12.06 13.39
C PRO A 136 3.46 11.33 14.65
N ASP A 137 3.26 12.09 15.73
CA ASP A 137 2.66 11.57 16.96
C ASP A 137 1.28 10.96 16.68
N GLY A 138 0.95 9.82 17.30
CA GLY A 138 -0.31 9.11 17.09
C GLY A 138 -0.24 8.03 16.00
N LEU A 139 0.64 8.17 14.99
CA LEU A 139 0.63 7.26 13.84
C LEU A 139 1.00 5.84 14.25
N CYS A 140 2.00 5.69 15.11
CA CYS A 140 2.43 4.38 15.59
C CYS A 140 1.32 3.71 16.40
N GLU A 141 0.70 4.43 17.34
CA GLU A 141 -0.39 3.88 18.15
C GLU A 141 -1.60 3.47 17.28
N ASP A 142 -1.97 4.28 16.29
CA ASP A 142 -3.09 3.96 15.40
C ASP A 142 -2.80 2.74 14.52
N LEU A 143 -1.56 2.58 14.02
CA LEU A 143 -1.15 1.40 13.27
C LEU A 143 -1.20 0.13 14.13
N GLU A 144 -0.72 0.19 15.38
CA GLU A 144 -0.75 -0.93 16.32
C GLU A 144 -2.17 -1.30 16.71
N LYS A 145 -2.99 -0.31 17.09
CA LYS A 145 -4.40 -0.50 17.48
C LYS A 145 -5.23 -1.16 16.38
N ASN A 146 -4.95 -0.84 15.12
CA ASN A 146 -5.62 -1.44 13.98
C ASN A 146 -5.00 -2.76 13.52
N GLY A 147 -3.95 -3.23 14.20
CA GLY A 147 -3.27 -4.49 13.89
C GLY A 147 -2.64 -4.46 12.51
N LEU A 148 -2.06 -3.33 12.08
CA LEU A 148 -1.38 -3.20 10.78
C LEU A 148 0.12 -3.49 10.85
N ILE A 149 0.69 -3.57 12.05
CA ILE A 149 2.13 -3.80 12.23
C ILE A 149 2.41 -5.29 12.38
N HIS A 150 3.16 -5.85 11.45
CA HIS A 150 3.61 -7.23 11.52
C HIS A 150 4.97 -7.39 10.86
N SER A 151 5.93 -7.95 11.58
CA SER A 151 7.14 -8.48 10.96
C SER A 151 6.79 -9.76 10.21
N CYS A 152 7.33 -9.91 9.00
CA CYS A 152 7.37 -11.20 8.30
C CYS A 152 8.33 -12.15 9.02
#